data_AF-A0A6P0XH50-F1
#
_entry.id   AF-A0A6P0XH50-F1
#
_cell.length_a   1.000
_cell.length_b   1.000
_cell.length_c   1.000
_cell.angle_alpha   90.00
_cell.angle_beta   90.00
_cell.angle_gamma   90.00
#
_symmetry.space_group_name_H-M   'P 1'
#
loop_
_entity.id
_entity.type
_entity.pdbx_description
1 polymer ?
#
loop_
_entity_poly.entity_id
_entity_poly.type
_entity_poly.pdbx_seq_one_letter_code
_entity_poly.pdbx_strand_id
1 'polypeptide(L)'
;RAPEVPWPMAVPMVSLIIITLLTPIMMQRLSLLPDWGYINLAVVVLLVASGLIGVIFGSMMELGRSWSRPIYAPLRFVQDLLAYDFYIDRFYNVTVVFAVTQISRLNAWVDRYIVDGVVNLVGLATIFSGEGLKYGVSGKGQSYVLTILIGVGVLGVLVMWLIDFSF
;
A
#
# COMPACT_ATOMS: atom_id res chain seq x y z
N ARG A 1 36.63 6.66 -30.53
CA ARG A 1 36.35 8.04 -30.07
C ARG A 1 34.92 8.03 -29.54
N ALA A 2 34.70 8.44 -28.28
CA ALA A 2 33.35 8.60 -27.75
C ALA A 2 32.83 9.98 -28.22
N PRO A 3 31.83 10.05 -29.11
CA PRO A 3 31.30 11.31 -29.59
C PRO A 3 30.61 12.06 -28.43
N GLU A 4 30.67 13.39 -28.47
CA GLU A 4 30.00 14.24 -27.49
C GLU A 4 28.48 14.09 -27.55
N VAL A 5 27.84 14.50 -26.46
CA VAL A 5 26.39 14.40 -26.26
C VAL A 5 25.65 15.30 -27.27
N PRO A 6 24.56 14.84 -27.91
CA PRO A 6 23.81 15.64 -28.87
C PRO A 6 23.13 16.86 -28.24
N TRP A 7 22.85 17.88 -29.05
CA TRP A 7 22.31 19.18 -28.60
C TRP A 7 21.06 19.11 -27.70
N PRO A 8 20.10 18.16 -27.85
CA PRO A 8 18.91 18.12 -26.99
C PRO A 8 19.24 17.78 -25.53
N MET A 9 20.35 17.09 -25.28
CA MET A 9 20.80 16.76 -23.93
C MET A 9 21.87 17.75 -23.42
N ALA A 10 22.66 18.35 -24.33
CA ALA A 10 23.64 19.38 -23.96
C ALA A 10 22.98 20.69 -23.46
N VAL A 11 21.91 21.15 -24.12
CA VAL A 11 21.25 22.42 -23.77
C VAL A 11 20.71 22.43 -22.33
N PRO A 12 19.98 21.40 -21.84
CA PRO A 12 19.54 21.34 -20.44
C PRO A 12 20.70 21.27 -19.44
N MET A 13 21.78 20.56 -19.74
CA MET A 13 22.93 20.47 -18.83
C MET A 13 23.63 21.83 -18.67
N VAL A 14 23.90 22.51 -19.78
CA VAL A 14 24.59 23.82 -19.76
C VAL A 14 23.71 24.89 -19.13
N SER A 15 22.40 24.90 -19.41
CA SER A 15 21.50 25.86 -18.77
C SER A 15 21.43 25.66 -17.25
N LEU A 16 21.38 24.40 -16.77
CA LEU A 16 21.43 24.11 -15.34
C LEU A 16 22.76 24.54 -14.71
N ILE A 17 23.91 24.35 -15.39
CA ILE A 17 25.22 24.84 -14.90
C ILE A 17 25.22 26.36 -14.73
N ILE A 18 24.66 27.09 -15.71
CA ILE A 18 24.57 28.56 -15.62
C ILE A 18 23.70 28.95 -14.41
N ILE A 19 22.55 28.30 -14.23
CA ILE A 19 21.66 28.57 -13.10
C ILE A 19 22.36 28.28 -11.77
N THR A 20 23.00 27.12 -11.60
CA THR A 20 23.68 26.75 -10.34
C THR A 20 24.77 27.76 -9.96
N LEU A 21 25.55 28.25 -10.93
CA LEU A 21 26.57 29.28 -10.70
C LEU A 21 25.99 30.65 -10.37
N LEU A 22 24.82 30.99 -10.91
CA LEU A 22 24.14 32.25 -10.62
C LEU A 22 23.37 32.23 -9.29
N THR A 23 22.97 31.06 -8.78
CA THR A 23 22.19 30.96 -7.53
C THR A 23 22.79 31.71 -6.32
N PRO A 24 24.09 31.62 -5.98
CA PRO A 24 24.62 32.35 -4.82
C PRO A 24 24.51 33.88 -5.00
N ILE A 25 24.75 34.38 -6.22
CA ILE A 25 24.67 35.81 -6.54
C ILE A 25 23.21 36.28 -6.48
N MET A 26 22.27 35.49 -7.01
CA MET A 26 20.85 35.80 -6.94
C MET A 26 20.36 35.85 -5.49
N MET A 27 20.76 34.89 -4.65
CA MET A 27 20.40 34.86 -3.23
C MET A 27 20.97 36.06 -2.46
N GLN A 28 22.19 36.48 -2.80
CA GLN A 28 22.80 37.69 -2.24
C GLN A 28 22.04 38.95 -2.66
N ARG A 29 21.64 39.08 -3.94
CA ARG A 29 20.89 40.24 -4.45
C ARG A 29 19.49 40.34 -3.84
N LEU A 30 18.87 39.20 -3.55
CA LEU A 30 17.55 39.12 -2.94
C LEU A 30 17.59 39.23 -1.40
N SER A 31 18.75 39.50 -0.80
CA SER A 31 18.94 39.61 0.66
C SER A 31 18.44 38.38 1.44
N LEU A 32 18.50 37.19 0.81
CA LEU A 32 18.11 35.92 1.45
C LEU A 32 19.21 35.33 2.33
N LEU A 33 20.44 35.85 2.22
CA LEU A 33 21.59 35.40 3.00
C LEU A 33 21.77 36.28 4.25
N PRO A 34 22.10 35.69 5.42
CA PRO A 34 22.44 36.44 6.62
C PRO A 34 23.65 37.36 6.43
N ASP A 35 23.69 38.46 7.19
CA ASP A 35 24.84 39.36 7.19
C ASP A 35 26.13 38.66 7.65
N TRP A 36 27.27 39.09 7.09
CA TRP A 36 28.60 38.53 7.36
C TRP A 36 29.00 38.54 8.85
N GLY A 37 28.36 39.36 9.68
CA GLY A 37 28.61 39.44 11.12
C GLY A 37 28.14 38.23 11.93
N TYR A 38 27.18 37.45 11.41
CA TYR A 38 26.68 36.23 12.08
C TYR A 38 27.43 34.96 11.65
N ILE A 39 28.30 35.06 10.66
CA ILE A 39 29.00 33.92 10.09
C ILE A 39 30.22 33.59 10.94
N ASN A 40 30.22 32.41 11.55
CA ASN A 40 31.39 31.91 12.25
C ASN A 40 32.44 31.42 11.24
N LEU A 41 33.53 32.18 11.10
CA LEU A 41 34.61 31.88 10.16
C LEU A 41 35.23 30.49 10.40
N ALA A 42 35.33 30.05 11.66
CA ALA A 42 35.89 28.73 11.97
C ALA A 42 35.05 27.60 11.39
N VAL A 43 33.72 27.71 11.46
CA VAL A 43 32.79 26.72 10.89
C VAL A 43 32.91 26.68 9.36
N VAL A 44 33.01 27.84 8.72
CA VAL A 44 33.18 27.93 7.25
C VAL A 44 34.48 27.25 6.82
N VAL A 45 35.59 27.56 7.49
CA VAL A 45 36.89 26.97 7.17
C VAL A 45 36.88 25.45 7.38
N LEU A 46 36.30 24.97 8.49
CA LEU A 46 36.18 23.52 8.74
C LEU A 46 35.31 22.81 7.70
N LEU A 47 34.19 23.43 7.30
CA LEU A 47 33.31 22.86 6.28
C LEU A 47 34.03 22.74 4.93
N VAL A 48 34.65 23.82 4.47
CA VAL A 48 35.39 23.83 3.19
C VAL A 48 36.56 22.85 3.25
N ALA A 49 37.32 22.82 4.34
CA ALA A 49 38.43 21.90 4.52
C ALA A 49 37.97 20.43 4.49
N SER A 50 36.90 20.09 5.20
CA SER A 50 36.36 18.72 5.23
C SER A 50 35.88 18.24 3.85
N GLY A 51 35.23 19.12 3.09
CA GLY A 51 34.80 18.83 1.72
C GLY A 51 35.98 18.63 0.76
N LEU A 52 36.98 19.52 0.83
CA LEU A 52 38.20 19.40 0.01
C LEU A 52 38.96 18.11 0.33
N ILE A 53 39.10 17.77 1.61
CA ILE A 53 39.72 16.51 2.05
C ILE A 53 38.97 15.32 1.45
N GLY A 54 37.64 15.32 1.50
CA GLY A 54 36.81 14.26 0.90
C GLY A 54 37.02 14.12 -0.62
N VAL A 55 37.07 15.23 -1.36
CA VAL A 55 37.32 15.24 -2.81
C VAL A 55 38.73 14.72 -3.12
N ILE A 56 39.74 15.14 -2.36
CA ILE A 56 41.12 14.69 -2.54
C ILE A 56 41.20 13.18 -2.31
N PHE A 57 40.70 12.67 -1.18
CA PHE A 57 40.69 11.23 -0.90
C PHE A 57 39.92 10.44 -1.96
N GLY A 58 38.76 10.93 -2.41
CA GLY A 58 37.98 10.29 -3.47
C GLY A 58 38.71 10.26 -4.82
N SER A 59 39.40 11.34 -5.17
CA SER A 59 40.14 11.44 -6.45
C SER A 59 41.41 10.61 -6.48
N MET A 60 42.09 10.45 -5.33
CA MET A 60 43.29 9.62 -5.20
C MET A 60 42.97 8.13 -5.10
N MET A 61 41.73 7.76 -4.75
CA MET A 61 41.32 6.37 -4.63
C MET A 61 40.98 5.78 -6.00
N GLU A 62 41.91 5.02 -6.57
CA GLU A 62 41.70 4.34 -7.85
C GLU A 62 40.73 3.15 -7.69
N LEU A 63 39.63 3.14 -8.46
CA LEU A 63 38.72 2.00 -8.55
C LEU A 63 39.36 0.89 -9.42
N GLY A 64 40.31 0.16 -8.84
CA GLY A 64 40.88 -1.01 -9.47
C GLY A 64 39.85 -2.15 -9.58
N ARG A 65 39.60 -2.65 -10.80
CA ARG A 65 38.70 -3.80 -11.08
C ARG A 65 38.97 -5.04 -10.19
N SER A 66 40.20 -5.20 -9.72
CA SER A 66 40.64 -6.35 -8.90
C SER A 66 40.47 -6.16 -7.39
N TRP A 67 40.19 -4.95 -6.91
CA TRP A 67 40.14 -4.62 -5.47
C TRP A 67 38.72 -4.57 -4.92
N SER A 68 37.74 -5.06 -5.67
CA SER A 68 36.33 -4.97 -5.29
C SER A 68 35.94 -5.81 -4.06
N ARG A 69 36.78 -6.76 -3.62
CA ARG A 69 36.47 -7.63 -2.48
C ARG A 69 37.60 -7.64 -1.44
N PRO A 70 37.45 -6.95 -0.30
CA PRO A 70 38.38 -7.04 0.80
C PRO A 70 38.38 -8.47 1.35
N ILE A 71 39.59 -9.00 1.59
CA ILE A 71 39.82 -10.32 2.19
C ILE A 71 39.39 -10.32 3.68
N TYR A 72 39.42 -9.15 4.32
CA TYR A 72 39.04 -8.96 5.73
C TYR A 72 37.52 -8.97 5.93
N ALA A 73 37.06 -9.91 6.76
CA ALA A 73 35.64 -10.16 7.04
C ALA A 73 34.83 -8.92 7.52
N PRO A 74 35.29 -8.07 8.46
CA PRO A 74 34.47 -6.95 8.95
C PRO A 74 34.31 -5.84 7.90
N LEU A 75 35.36 -5.57 7.11
CA LEU A 75 35.31 -4.58 6.04
C LEU A 75 34.38 -5.04 4.90
N ARG A 76 34.36 -6.35 4.63
CA ARG A 76 33.43 -6.93 3.66
C ARG A 76 31.98 -6.80 4.13
N PHE A 77 31.69 -7.04 5.40
CA PHE A 77 30.34 -6.86 5.94
C PHE A 77 29.85 -5.42 5.80
N VAL A 78 30.67 -4.43 6.14
CA VAL A 78 30.30 -3.02 6.03
C VAL A 78 30.13 -2.62 4.56
N GLN A 79 31.03 -3.07 3.68
CA GLN A 79 30.92 -2.82 2.24
C GLN A 79 29.65 -3.45 1.65
N ASP A 80 29.35 -4.71 1.99
CA ASP A 80 28.13 -5.39 1.52
C ASP A 80 26.89 -4.67 2.07
N LEU A 81 26.90 -4.25 3.35
CA LEU A 81 25.79 -3.51 3.95
C LEU A 81 25.51 -2.19 3.21
N LEU A 82 26.55 -1.41 2.90
CA LEU A 82 26.44 -0.15 2.15
C LEU A 82 26.10 -0.39 0.67
N ALA A 83 26.62 -1.46 0.06
CA ALA A 83 26.40 -1.79 -1.35
C ALA A 83 24.99 -2.32 -1.64
N TYR A 84 24.33 -2.92 -0.65
CA TYR A 84 22.95 -3.42 -0.75
C TYR A 84 21.94 -2.49 -0.06
N ASP A 85 22.22 -1.19 0.03
CA ASP A 85 21.33 -0.17 0.62
C ASP A 85 20.78 -0.60 1.99
N PHE A 86 21.66 -1.06 2.87
CA PHE A 86 21.34 -1.59 4.21
C PHE A 86 20.33 -2.75 4.23
N TYR A 87 20.14 -3.43 3.10
CA TYR A 87 19.11 -4.46 2.89
C TYR A 87 17.68 -3.99 3.21
N ILE A 88 17.41 -2.68 3.09
CA ILE A 88 16.10 -2.09 3.39
C ILE A 88 15.00 -2.74 2.55
N ASP A 89 15.26 -2.98 1.27
CA ASP A 89 14.31 -3.64 0.36
C ASP A 89 13.91 -5.04 0.84
N ARG A 90 14.88 -5.83 1.31
CA ARG A 90 14.61 -7.18 1.82
C ARG A 90 13.84 -7.12 3.12
N PHE A 91 14.20 -6.19 4.00
CA PHE A 91 13.50 -5.99 5.26
C PHE A 91 12.03 -5.59 5.03
N TYR A 92 11.77 -4.66 4.09
CA TYR A 92 10.43 -4.24 3.72
C TYR A 92 9.58 -5.39 3.15
N ASN A 93 10.17 -6.21 2.28
CA ASN A 93 9.49 -7.37 1.72
C ASN A 93 9.13 -8.43 2.79
N VAL A 94 10.01 -8.68 3.75
CA VAL A 94 9.78 -9.68 4.80
C VAL A 94 8.83 -9.17 5.88
N THR A 95 8.79 -7.86 6.13
CA THR A 95 7.95 -7.28 7.19
C THR A 95 6.61 -6.82 6.65
N VAL A 96 6.60 -5.73 5.88
CA VAL A 96 5.39 -5.05 5.41
C VAL A 96 4.66 -5.90 4.38
N VAL A 97 5.35 -6.34 3.34
CA VAL A 97 4.70 -7.08 2.24
C VAL A 97 4.18 -8.43 2.73
N PHE A 98 4.97 -9.16 3.53
CA PHE A 98 4.51 -10.40 4.14
C PHE A 98 3.28 -10.19 5.03
N ALA A 99 3.31 -9.22 5.93
CA ALA A 99 2.18 -8.94 6.84
C ALA A 99 0.89 -8.60 6.07
N VAL A 100 0.98 -7.69 5.09
CA VAL A 100 -0.16 -7.30 4.25
C VAL A 100 -0.68 -8.51 3.45
N THR A 101 0.22 -9.34 2.92
CA THR A 101 -0.17 -10.54 2.17
C THR A 101 -0.90 -11.55 3.05
N GLN A 102 -0.47 -11.76 4.30
CA GLN A 102 -1.17 -12.65 5.22
C GLN A 102 -2.57 -12.13 5.56
N ILE A 103 -2.69 -10.84 5.87
CA ILE A 103 -3.99 -10.21 6.17
C ILE A 103 -4.93 -10.32 4.97
N SER A 104 -4.43 -10.05 3.76
CA SER A 104 -5.22 -10.15 2.54
C SER A 104 -5.75 -11.58 2.31
N ARG A 105 -4.90 -12.60 2.51
CA ARG A 105 -5.32 -14.00 2.41
C ARG A 105 -6.38 -14.38 3.45
N LEU A 106 -6.24 -13.91 4.69
CA LEU A 106 -7.23 -14.13 5.73
C LEU A 106 -8.57 -13.49 5.37
N ASN A 107 -8.54 -12.24 4.87
CA ASN A 107 -9.76 -11.54 4.46
C ASN A 107 -10.47 -12.28 3.31
N ALA A 108 -9.73 -12.73 2.30
CA ALA A 108 -10.28 -13.50 1.19
C ALA A 108 -10.83 -14.87 1.63
N TRP A 109 -10.20 -15.51 2.61
CA TRP A 109 -10.70 -16.77 3.18
C TRP A 109 -12.02 -16.55 3.95
N VAL A 110 -12.11 -15.47 4.72
CA VAL A 110 -13.33 -15.10 5.47
C VAL A 110 -14.48 -14.84 4.50
N ASP A 111 -14.26 -14.03 3.47
CA ASP A 111 -15.28 -13.73 2.47
C ASP A 111 -15.80 -15.01 1.79
N ARG A 112 -14.89 -15.84 1.29
CA ARG A 112 -15.24 -17.05 0.53
C ARG A 112 -15.89 -18.16 1.36
N TYR A 113 -15.58 -18.29 2.64
CA TYR A 113 -16.16 -19.35 3.47
C TYR A 113 -17.28 -18.89 4.37
N ILE A 114 -17.16 -17.71 4.97
CA ILE A 114 -18.15 -17.21 5.92
C ILE A 114 -19.24 -16.47 5.15
N VAL A 115 -18.88 -15.46 4.36
CA VAL A 115 -19.88 -14.61 3.69
C VAL A 115 -20.61 -15.39 2.61
N ASP A 116 -19.88 -16.00 1.67
CA ASP A 116 -20.48 -16.84 0.62
C ASP A 116 -21.22 -18.04 1.23
N GLY A 117 -20.71 -18.61 2.33
CA GLY A 117 -21.36 -19.72 3.03
C GLY A 117 -22.75 -19.33 3.53
N VAL A 118 -22.87 -18.17 4.19
CA VAL A 118 -24.15 -17.64 4.67
C VAL A 118 -25.11 -17.40 3.49
N VAL A 119 -24.64 -16.78 2.41
CA VAL A 119 -25.48 -16.52 1.23
C VAL A 119 -26.00 -17.81 0.61
N ASN A 120 -25.14 -18.83 0.46
CA ASN A 120 -25.52 -20.13 -0.06
C ASN A 120 -26.53 -20.85 0.85
N LEU A 121 -26.38 -20.75 2.17
CA LEU A 121 -27.35 -21.32 3.11
C LEU A 121 -28.74 -20.67 2.99
N VAL A 122 -28.80 -19.35 2.85
CA VAL A 122 -30.07 -18.63 2.62
C VAL A 122 -30.69 -19.05 1.27
N GLY A 123 -29.87 -19.18 0.23
CA GLY A 123 -30.32 -19.68 -1.07
C GLY A 123 -30.90 -21.09 -0.99
N LEU A 124 -30.19 -22.01 -0.31
CA LEU A 124 -30.66 -23.38 -0.08
C LEU A 124 -31.95 -23.42 0.74
N ALA A 125 -32.06 -22.62 1.81
CA ALA A 125 -33.26 -22.53 2.62
C ALA A 125 -34.46 -22.04 1.79
N THR A 126 -34.25 -21.10 0.88
CA THR A 126 -35.29 -20.58 -0.01
C THR A 126 -35.78 -21.65 -1.00
N ILE A 127 -34.85 -22.38 -1.64
CA ILE A 127 -35.19 -23.48 -2.56
C ILE A 127 -35.93 -24.60 -1.81
N PHE A 128 -35.42 -24.98 -0.63
CA PHE A 128 -36.03 -26.02 0.19
C PHE A 128 -37.45 -25.64 0.63
N SER A 129 -37.65 -24.37 1.04
CA SER A 129 -38.98 -23.85 1.35
C SER A 129 -39.91 -23.87 0.12
N GLY A 130 -39.40 -23.53 -1.06
CA GLY A 130 -40.18 -23.53 -2.30
C GLY A 130 -40.65 -24.93 -2.71
N GLU A 131 -39.76 -25.92 -2.71
CA GLU A 131 -40.14 -27.31 -2.99
C GLU A 131 -41.05 -27.88 -1.90
N GLY A 132 -40.84 -27.52 -0.62
CA GLY A 132 -41.73 -27.91 0.48
C GLY A 132 -43.17 -27.39 0.28
N LEU A 133 -43.32 -26.11 -0.09
CA LEU A 133 -44.64 -25.49 -0.34
C LEU A 133 -45.35 -26.11 -1.56
N LYS A 134 -44.61 -26.51 -2.58
CA LYS A 134 -45.15 -27.20 -3.76
C LYS A 134 -45.82 -28.53 -3.40
N TYR A 135 -45.27 -29.29 -2.46
CA TYR A 135 -45.92 -30.52 -1.95
C TYR A 135 -47.20 -30.25 -1.15
N GLY A 136 -47.44 -29.01 -0.70
CA GLY A 136 -48.70 -28.61 -0.07
C GLY A 136 -49.90 -28.63 -1.03
N VAL A 137 -49.65 -28.59 -2.35
CA VAL A 137 -50.69 -28.62 -3.38
C VAL A 137 -50.86 -30.04 -3.92
N SER A 138 -51.74 -30.81 -3.29
CA SER A 138 -51.92 -32.26 -3.55
C SER A 138 -52.68 -32.62 -4.83
N GLY A 139 -53.22 -31.62 -5.55
CA GLY A 139 -54.02 -31.83 -6.78
C GLY A 139 -55.42 -32.43 -6.55
N LYS A 140 -55.80 -32.76 -5.31
CA LYS A 140 -57.12 -33.33 -4.98
C LYS A 140 -58.12 -32.25 -4.56
N GLY A 141 -59.30 -32.23 -5.16
CA GLY A 141 -60.38 -31.27 -4.85
C GLY A 141 -60.73 -31.17 -3.36
N GLN A 142 -60.79 -32.31 -2.67
CA GLN A 142 -61.09 -32.39 -1.23
C GLN A 142 -60.06 -31.68 -0.35
N SER A 143 -58.78 -31.69 -0.75
CA SER A 143 -57.71 -31.00 -0.02
C SER A 143 -57.90 -29.49 -0.06
N TYR A 144 -58.32 -28.93 -1.19
CA TYR A 144 -58.57 -27.49 -1.33
C TYR A 144 -59.76 -27.03 -0.48
N VAL A 145 -60.87 -27.78 -0.50
CA VAL A 145 -62.05 -27.46 0.33
C VAL A 145 -61.71 -27.47 1.81
N LEU A 146 -60.91 -28.44 2.26
CA LEU A 146 -60.42 -28.51 3.63
C LEU A 146 -59.57 -27.27 4.00
N THR A 147 -58.62 -26.88 3.13
CA THR A 147 -57.76 -25.70 3.38
C THR A 147 -58.58 -24.41 3.48
N ILE A 148 -59.61 -24.23 2.64
CA ILE A 148 -60.51 -23.07 2.70
C ILE A 148 -61.28 -23.05 4.02
N LEU A 149 -61.85 -24.19 4.43
CA LEU A 149 -62.63 -24.28 5.66
C LEU A 149 -61.78 -23.97 6.91
N ILE A 150 -60.55 -24.50 6.96
CA ILE A 150 -59.58 -24.18 8.02
C ILE A 150 -59.20 -22.69 7.97
N GLY A 151 -58.88 -22.15 6.79
CA GLY A 151 -58.49 -20.75 6.62
C GLY A 151 -59.56 -19.77 7.09
N VAL A 152 -60.83 -20.00 6.72
CA VAL A 152 -61.96 -19.18 7.18
C VAL A 152 -62.19 -19.32 8.69
N GLY A 153 -62.09 -20.54 9.23
CA GLY A 153 -62.21 -20.76 10.67
C GLY A 153 -61.14 -20.04 11.49
N VAL A 154 -59.88 -20.13 11.07
CA VAL A 154 -58.75 -19.44 11.72
C VAL A 154 -58.90 -17.92 11.62
N LEU A 155 -59.27 -17.38 10.45
CA LEU A 155 -59.54 -15.95 10.29
C LEU A 155 -60.69 -15.48 11.18
N GLY A 156 -61.76 -16.26 11.29
CA GLY A 156 -62.89 -15.95 12.18
C GLY A 156 -62.49 -15.86 13.65
N VAL A 157 -61.69 -16.83 14.12
CA VAL A 157 -61.15 -16.82 15.49
C VAL A 157 -60.21 -15.63 15.71
N LEU A 158 -59.32 -15.33 14.75
CA LEU A 158 -58.41 -14.18 14.82
C LEU A 158 -59.18 -12.86 14.93
N VAL A 159 -60.24 -12.70 14.14
CA VAL A 159 -61.08 -11.50 14.16
C VAL A 159 -61.81 -11.36 15.50
N MET A 160 -62.40 -12.44 16.02
CA MET A 160 -63.04 -12.40 17.35
C MET A 160 -62.03 -12.05 18.45
N TRP A 161 -60.85 -12.68 18.43
CA TRP A 161 -59.79 -12.40 19.39
C TRP A 161 -59.30 -10.94 19.32
N LEU A 162 -59.19 -10.36 18.13
CA LEU A 162 -58.75 -8.99 17.92
C LEU A 162 -59.82 -7.97 18.36
N ILE A 163 -61.11 -8.31 18.21
CA ILE A 163 -62.23 -7.51 18.72
C ILE A 163 -62.25 -7.52 20.25
N ASP A 164 -62.09 -8.69 20.87
CA ASP A 164 -62.05 -8.85 22.34
C ASP A 164 -60.83 -8.16 22.98
N PHE A 165 -59.72 -7.99 22.26
CA PHE A 165 -58.54 -7.27 22.74
C PHE A 165 -58.67 -5.73 22.59
N SER A 166 -59.65 -5.25 21.80
CA SER A 166 -59.86 -3.82 21.54
C SER A 166 -60.90 -3.15 22.46
N PHE A 167 -61.50 -3.92 23.38
CA PHE A 167 -62.35 -3.46 24.49
C PHE A 167 -61.61 -3.59 25.83
#